data_AF-A0A1E5QTL0-F1
#
_entry.id   AF-A0A1E5QTL0-F1
#
_cell.length_a   1.000
_cell.length_b   1.000
_cell.length_c   1.000
_cell.angle_alpha   90.00
_cell.angle_beta   90.00
_cell.angle_gamma   90.00
#
_symmetry.space_group_name_H-M   'P 1'
#
loop_
_entity.id
_entity.type
_entity.pdbx_description
1 polymer ?
#
loop_
_entity_poly.entity_id
_entity_poly.type
_entity_poly.pdbx_seq_one_letter_code
_entity_poly.pdbx_strand_id
1 'polypeptide(L)'
;MIGLSNIESLILDDVARDNIKFLIQERKLSQRKIAELSNGTISYAFVAHLLSGRKNVISKDKFFKICQILDVEPEQIFRNSVKLYSNSH
;
A
#
# COMPACT_ATOMS: atom_id res chain seq x y z
N MET A 1 15.77 -7.08 14.28
CA MET A 1 15.28 -6.38 13.08
C MET A 1 15.38 -7.33 11.90
N ILE A 2 14.27 -7.82 11.35
CA ILE A 2 14.31 -8.58 10.09
C ILE A 2 14.67 -7.56 9.01
N GLY A 3 15.89 -7.60 8.50
CA GLY A 3 16.32 -6.71 7.43
C GLY A 3 15.50 -6.98 6.17
N LEU A 4 14.77 -5.97 5.69
CA LEU A 4 14.00 -5.99 4.44
C LEU A 4 14.91 -6.07 3.19
N SER A 5 16.18 -6.44 3.35
CA SER A 5 17.24 -6.45 2.34
C SER A 5 16.97 -7.45 1.22
N ASN A 6 16.26 -8.55 1.51
CA ASN A 6 16.03 -9.66 0.58
C ASN A 6 14.57 -9.74 0.07
N ILE A 7 13.74 -8.72 0.30
CA ILE A 7 12.35 -8.73 -0.16
C ILE A 7 12.27 -8.10 -1.55
N GLU A 8 12.02 -8.91 -2.57
CA GLU A 8 11.77 -8.43 -3.94
C GLU A 8 10.31 -8.01 -4.14
N SER A 9 9.38 -8.72 -3.48
CA SER A 9 7.94 -8.48 -3.57
C SER A 9 7.22 -8.77 -2.26
N LEU A 10 6.12 -8.07 -2.05
CA LEU A 10 5.22 -8.23 -0.91
C LEU A 10 3.87 -8.74 -1.40
N ILE A 11 3.22 -9.56 -0.59
CA ILE A 11 1.81 -9.92 -0.74
C ILE A 11 1.02 -8.99 0.18
N LEU A 12 0.13 -8.19 -0.40
CA LEU A 12 -0.83 -7.39 0.36
C LEU A 12 -2.08 -8.23 0.61
N ASP A 13 -2.47 -8.35 1.87
CA ASP A 13 -3.78 -8.86 2.26
C ASP A 13 -4.88 -7.81 2.02
N ASP A 14 -6.12 -8.17 2.32
CA ASP A 14 -7.26 -7.25 2.18
C ASP A 14 -7.11 -6.00 3.05
N VAL A 15 -6.57 -6.16 4.26
CA VAL A 15 -6.50 -5.03 5.20
C VAL A 15 -5.43 -4.02 4.78
N ALA A 16 -4.25 -4.47 4.34
CA ALA A 16 -3.22 -3.61 3.79
C ALA A 16 -3.75 -2.85 2.55
N ARG A 17 -4.53 -3.52 1.69
CA ARG A 17 -5.18 -2.85 0.54
C ARG A 17 -6.20 -1.81 0.99
N ASP A 18 -7.03 -2.12 1.97
CA ASP A 18 -8.03 -1.21 2.50
C ASP A 18 -7.39 0.02 3.17
N ASN A 19 -6.26 -0.16 3.87
CA ASN A 19 -5.48 0.94 4.42
C ASN A 19 -4.94 1.86 3.31
N ILE A 20 -4.36 1.28 2.26
CA ILE A 20 -3.92 2.06 1.09
C ILE A 20 -5.10 2.80 0.46
N LYS A 21 -6.25 2.13 0.30
CA LYS A 21 -7.47 2.73 -0.27
C LYS A 21 -7.97 3.90 0.58
N PHE A 22 -7.99 3.74 1.90
CA PHE A 22 -8.38 4.76 2.85
C PHE A 22 -7.46 5.99 2.74
N LEU A 23 -6.14 5.79 2.76
CA LEU A 23 -5.17 6.89 2.65
C LEU A 23 -5.29 7.63 1.32
N ILE A 24 -5.52 6.91 0.21
CA ILE A 24 -5.77 7.53 -1.10
C ILE A 24 -6.99 8.45 -1.04
N GLN A 25 -8.07 8.01 -0.38
CA GLN A 25 -9.30 8.81 -0.22
C GLN A 25 -9.08 10.01 0.71
N GLU A 26 -8.42 9.80 1.86
CA GLU A 26 -8.12 10.85 2.84
C GLU A 26 -7.27 11.97 2.22
N ARG A 27 -6.27 11.60 1.42
CA ARG A 27 -5.40 12.52 0.68
C ARG A 27 -6.04 13.10 -0.58
N LYS A 28 -7.30 12.73 -0.89
CA LYS A 28 -8.05 13.14 -2.09
C LYS A 28 -7.28 12.87 -3.38
N LEU A 29 -6.50 11.79 -3.41
CA LEU A 29 -5.74 11.38 -4.58
C LEU A 29 -6.57 10.48 -5.48
N SER A 30 -6.47 10.70 -6.79
CA SER A 30 -6.99 9.75 -7.77
C SER A 30 -5.91 8.71 -8.10
N GLN A 31 -6.32 7.54 -8.56
CA GLN A 31 -5.39 6.52 -9.06
C GLN A 31 -4.49 7.06 -10.19
N ARG A 32 -5.03 7.98 -11.01
CA ARG A 32 -4.28 8.65 -12.07
C ARG A 32 -3.23 9.58 -11.49
N LYS A 33 -3.57 10.33 -10.44
CA LYS A 33 -2.62 11.20 -9.76
C LYS A 33 -1.47 10.42 -9.12
N ILE A 34 -1.74 9.24 -8.57
CA ILE A 34 -0.69 8.35 -8.04
C ILE A 34 0.25 7.90 -9.17
N ALA A 35 -0.29 7.53 -10.33
CA ALA A 35 0.53 7.14 -11.48
C ALA A 35 1.43 8.30 -11.95
N GLU A 36 0.88 9.52 -12.01
CA GLU A 36 1.63 10.75 -12.33
C GLU A 36 2.74 11.02 -11.31
N LEU A 37 2.43 11.00 -10.01
CA LEU A 37 3.40 11.23 -8.92
C LEU A 37 4.46 10.13 -8.82
N SER A 38 4.18 8.95 -9.39
CA SER A 38 5.16 7.87 -9.48
C SER A 38 6.17 8.05 -10.63
N ASN A 39 6.06 9.12 -11.43
CA ASN A 39 6.86 9.35 -12.64
C ASN A 39 6.82 8.14 -13.59
N GLY A 40 5.65 7.50 -13.74
CA GLY A 40 5.48 6.33 -14.62
C GLY A 40 5.95 4.99 -14.05
N THR A 41 6.56 4.97 -12.85
CA THR A 41 6.93 3.71 -12.15
C THR A 41 5.71 2.83 -11.89
N ILE A 42 4.56 3.45 -11.64
CA ILE A 42 3.29 2.80 -11.37
C ILE A 42 2.28 3.28 -12.41
N SER A 43 1.66 2.34 -13.13
CA SER A 43 0.58 2.68 -14.06
C SER A 43 -0.75 2.83 -13.33
N TYR A 44 -1.64 3.66 -13.86
CA TYR A 44 -3.02 3.79 -13.37
C TYR A 44 -3.72 2.42 -13.25
N ALA A 45 -3.58 1.57 -14.28
CA ALA A 45 -4.18 0.23 -14.30
C ALA A 45 -3.62 -0.67 -13.18
N PHE A 46 -2.33 -0.53 -12.86
CA PHE A 46 -1.74 -1.24 -11.73
C PHE A 46 -2.38 -0.82 -10.40
N VAL A 47 -2.57 0.49 -10.17
CA VAL A 47 -3.23 0.99 -8.95
C VAL A 47 -4.67 0.46 -8.88
N ALA A 48 -5.41 0.47 -9.98
CA ALA A 48 -6.77 -0.07 -10.04
C ALA A 48 -6.81 -1.58 -9.71
N HIS A 49 -5.88 -2.36 -10.26
CA HIS A 49 -5.77 -3.80 -9.99
C HIS A 49 -5.36 -4.10 -8.55
N LEU A 50 -4.48 -3.28 -7.98
CA LEU A 50 -4.08 -3.38 -6.58
C LEU A 50 -5.29 -3.14 -5.67
N LEU A 51 -6.01 -2.02 -5.85
CA LEU A 51 -7.13 -1.63 -4.98
C LEU A 51 -8.37 -2.53 -5.11
N SER A 52 -8.51 -3.23 -6.24
CA SER A 52 -9.60 -4.21 -6.45
C SER A 52 -9.24 -5.61 -5.96
N GLY A 53 -8.02 -5.83 -5.48
CA GLY A 53 -7.55 -7.16 -5.06
C GLY A 53 -7.23 -8.11 -6.22
N ARG A 54 -7.42 -7.71 -7.48
CA ARG A 54 -7.01 -8.49 -8.66
C ARG A 54 -5.50 -8.72 -8.71
N LYS A 55 -4.73 -7.83 -8.08
CA LYS A 55 -3.29 -7.99 -7.88
C LYS A 55 -2.96 -7.81 -6.41
N ASN A 56 -2.51 -8.88 -5.77
CA ASN A 56 -2.08 -8.90 -4.38
C ASN A 56 -0.54 -8.88 -4.24
N VAL A 57 0.20 -9.29 -5.27
CA VAL A 57 1.67 -9.22 -5.29
C VAL A 57 2.15 -7.88 -5.85
N ILE A 58 2.97 -7.17 -5.09
CA ILE A 58 3.57 -5.89 -5.45
C ILE A 58 5.10 -5.95 -5.26
N SER A 59 5.88 -5.39 -6.19
CA SER A 59 7.32 -5.30 -5.99
C SER A 59 7.64 -4.33 -4.85
N LYS A 60 8.76 -4.55 -4.16
CA LYS A 60 9.24 -3.67 -3.10
C LYS A 60 9.27 -2.21 -3.56
N ASP A 61 9.88 -1.92 -4.70
CA ASP A 61 10.00 -0.55 -5.21
C ASP A 61 8.65 0.13 -5.44
N LYS A 62 7.66 -0.60 -5.99
CA LYS A 62 6.32 -0.06 -6.21
C LYS A 62 5.60 0.19 -4.88
N PHE A 63 5.77 -0.71 -3.90
CA PHE A 63 5.19 -0.54 -2.59
C PHE A 63 5.77 0.68 -1.86
N PHE A 64 7.10 0.80 -1.80
CA PHE A 64 7.76 1.96 -1.20
C PHE A 64 7.41 3.26 -1.93
N LYS A 65 7.26 3.22 -3.26
CA LYS A 65 6.81 4.39 -4.03
C LYS A 65 5.38 4.81 -3.70
N ILE A 66 4.46 3.85 -3.48
CA ILE A 66 3.11 4.15 -2.97
C ILE A 66 3.18 4.79 -1.59
N CYS A 67 3.97 4.22 -0.68
CA CYS A 67 4.12 4.74 0.68
C CYS A 67 4.67 6.18 0.67
N GLN A 68 5.68 6.45 -0.17
CA GLN A 68 6.23 7.78 -0.38
C GLN A 68 5.17 8.78 -0.90
N ILE A 69 4.35 8.39 -1.87
CA ILE A 69 3.30 9.25 -2.44
C ILE A 69 2.20 9.55 -1.41
N LEU A 70 1.91 8.59 -0.55
CA LEU A 70 0.87 8.72 0.49
C LEU A 70 1.38 9.38 1.78
N ASP A 71 2.69 9.66 1.85
CA ASP A 71 3.36 10.20 3.03
C ASP A 71 3.07 9.34 4.27
N VAL A 72 3.36 8.04 4.16
CA VAL A 72 3.08 7.02 5.17
C VAL A 72 4.26 6.06 5.29
N GLU A 73 4.57 5.65 6.52
CA GLU A 73 5.59 4.62 6.75
C GLU A 73 5.08 3.23 6.32
N PRO A 74 5.90 2.39 5.67
CA PRO A 74 5.53 1.04 5.26
C PRO A 74 4.86 0.20 6.36
N GLU A 75 5.38 0.29 7.58
CA GLU A 75 4.88 -0.44 8.75
C GLU A 75 3.48 -0.01 9.14
N GLN A 76 3.07 1.23 8.84
CA GLN A 76 1.71 1.72 9.15
C GLN A 76 0.65 1.10 8.23
N ILE A 77 1.02 0.77 6.99
CA ILE A 77 0.13 0.03 6.07
C ILE A 77 -0.23 -1.35 6.64
N PHE A 78 0.74 -2.00 7.30
CA PHE A 78 0.57 -3.33 7.89
C PHE A 78 0.14 -3.31 9.36
N ARG A 79 0.45 -2.27 10.13
CA ARG A 79 0.03 -2.18 11.56
C ARG A 79 -1.48 -2.23 11.71
N ASN A 80 -2.20 -1.59 10.80
CA ASN A 80 -3.66 -1.62 10.80
C ASN A 80 -4.24 -2.95 10.29
N SER A 81 -3.42 -3.89 9.76
CA SER A 81 -3.82 -5.28 9.46
C SER A 81 -3.96 -6.15 10.70
N VAL A 82 -3.24 -5.80 11.78
CA VAL A 82 -3.39 -6.42 13.09
C VAL A 82 -4.50 -5.67 13.82
N LYS A 83 -5.74 -6.18 13.76
CA LYS A 83 -6.78 -5.76 14.70
C LYS A 83 -6.26 -6.04 16.11
N LEU A 84 -5.86 -5.01 16.85
CA LEU A 84 -5.68 -5.11 18.29
C LEU A 84 -7.06 -5.36 18.90
N TYR A 85 -7.38 -6.63 19.14
CA TYR A 85 -8.44 -6.99 20.08
C TYR A 85 -7.90 -6.72 21.48
N SER A 86 -8.16 -5.53 22.04
CA SER A 86 -8.09 -5.38 23.49
C SER A 86 -9.32 -6.09 24.06
N ASN A 87 -9.14 -7.27 24.63
CA ASN A 87 -10.12 -7.81 25.57
C ASN A 87 -10.10 -6.88 26.79
N SER A 88 -10.95 -5.86 26.77
CA SER A 88 -11.33 -5.14 27.98
C SER A 88 -12.15 -6.10 28.83
N HIS A 89 -11.52 -6.66 29.86
CA HIS A 89 -12.21 -7.28 30.99
C HIS A 89 -12.62 -6.20 31.98
#